data_AF-A0A072UNQ7-F1
#
_entry.id   AF-A0A072UNQ7-F1
#
_cell.length_a   1.000
_cell.length_b   1.000
_cell.length_c   1.000
_cell.angle_alpha   90.00
_cell.angle_beta   90.00
_cell.angle_gamma   90.00
#
_symmetry.space_group_name_H-M   'P 1'
#
loop_
_entity.id
_entity.type
_entity.pdbx_description
1 polymer ?
#
loop_
_entity_poly.entity_id
_entity_poly.type
_entity_poly.pdbx_seq_one_letter_code
_entity_poly.pdbx_strand_id
1 'polypeptide(L)'
;MYLKKPLWSEGIETTKQDSTGSSSSSDPNASVVELVNSLQQQRVYREVTLALTTGLRDARAEFSFLRLRALRSILNFLNSIAHSDSTIYLFNLTQSIPHLQVLPVLFQHSLKETGNDYNYSRVGDMSHIFGVEPMKLTSPSTDDEIALALRVLEGCCLLHPHSTTLAHQHNAVQVLLNILSTRGVLEQSACLDALISLMVDSSPNQMDFEKCNGIMEVADLIRDKQVDENLRYCLLQPVSFILMLIYWSDSSSALFFR
;
A
#
# COMPACT_ATOMS: atom_id res chain seq x y z
N MET A 1 -13.61 -3.08 -23.04
CA MET A 1 -13.05 -4.45 -23.11
C MET A 1 -13.57 -5.21 -21.91
N TYR A 2 -14.41 -6.23 -22.11
CA TYR A 2 -14.79 -7.15 -21.04
C TYR A 2 -13.58 -8.05 -20.74
N LEU A 3 -12.72 -7.62 -19.83
CA LEU A 3 -11.68 -8.48 -19.28
C LEU A 3 -12.39 -9.57 -18.48
N LYS A 4 -12.06 -10.85 -18.73
CA LYS A 4 -12.50 -11.96 -17.88
C LYS A 4 -12.18 -11.61 -16.43
N LYS A 5 -13.09 -11.92 -15.51
CA LYS A 5 -12.83 -11.77 -14.08
C LYS A 5 -11.54 -12.52 -13.73
N PRO A 6 -10.64 -11.93 -12.95
CA PRO A 6 -9.40 -12.60 -12.58
C PRO A 6 -9.73 -13.82 -11.71
N LEU A 7 -8.99 -14.92 -11.89
CA LEU A 7 -9.30 -16.20 -11.22
C LEU A 7 -9.19 -16.12 -9.69
N TRP A 8 -8.44 -15.15 -9.16
CA TRP A 8 -8.35 -14.90 -7.72
C TRP A 8 -9.55 -14.10 -7.15
N SER A 9 -10.45 -13.58 -7.99
CA SER A 9 -11.66 -12.88 -7.54
C SER A 9 -12.84 -13.81 -7.26
N GLU A 10 -12.80 -15.03 -7.80
CA GLU A 10 -13.69 -16.11 -7.43
C GLU A 10 -12.99 -16.87 -6.30
N GLY A 11 -13.50 -16.74 -5.08
CA GLY A 11 -13.05 -17.57 -3.96
C GLY A 11 -13.10 -19.03 -4.40
N ILE A 12 -12.07 -19.81 -4.07
CA ILE A 12 -12.02 -21.24 -4.39
C ILE A 12 -13.30 -21.86 -3.80
N GLU A 13 -14.30 -22.13 -4.64
CA GLU A 13 -15.53 -22.75 -4.21
C GLU A 13 -15.17 -24.15 -3.72
N THR A 14 -15.09 -24.31 -2.41
CA THR A 14 -15.09 -25.61 -1.76
C THR A 14 -16.46 -26.20 -2.04
N THR A 15 -16.53 -27.05 -3.06
CA THR A 15 -17.68 -27.91 -3.34
C THR A 15 -18.15 -28.50 -2.01
N LYS A 16 -19.31 -28.05 -1.52
CA LYS A 16 -19.95 -28.59 -0.32
C LYS A 16 -20.21 -30.06 -0.58
N GLN A 17 -19.38 -30.93 0.00
CA GLN A 17 -19.71 -32.33 0.14
C GLN A 17 -20.80 -32.41 1.21
N ASP A 18 -22.04 -32.64 0.77
CA ASP A 18 -23.09 -33.14 1.64
C ASP A 18 -22.60 -34.43 2.27
N SER A 19 -22.34 -34.37 3.57
CA SER A 19 -21.84 -35.48 4.37
C SER A 19 -22.98 -36.42 4.72
N THR A 20 -23.03 -37.58 4.06
CA THR A 20 -23.66 -38.77 4.61
C THR A 20 -22.82 -40.00 4.31
N GLY A 21 -22.27 -40.61 5.37
CA GLY A 21 -21.90 -42.02 5.39
C GLY A 21 -20.40 -42.34 5.25
N SER A 22 -19.82 -42.87 6.32
CA SER A 22 -18.48 -43.47 6.40
C SER A 22 -18.15 -44.46 5.29
N SER A 23 -16.90 -44.45 4.80
CA SER A 23 -15.99 -45.61 4.88
C SER A 23 -14.64 -45.32 4.22
N SER A 24 -13.60 -45.86 4.85
CA SER A 24 -12.23 -45.92 4.37
C SER A 24 -12.12 -46.60 2.99
N SER A 25 -11.78 -45.84 1.96
CA SER A 25 -11.17 -46.35 0.73
C SER A 25 -10.36 -45.23 0.08
N SER A 26 -9.15 -45.53 -0.37
CA SER A 26 -8.32 -44.64 -1.17
C SER A 26 -8.98 -44.46 -2.54
N ASP A 27 -9.94 -43.55 -2.61
CA ASP A 27 -10.72 -43.28 -3.81
C ASP A 27 -9.83 -42.57 -4.85
N PRO A 28 -9.60 -43.13 -6.05
CA PRO A 28 -8.77 -42.51 -7.08
C PRO A 28 -9.33 -41.15 -7.55
N ASN A 29 -10.62 -40.91 -7.31
CA ASN A 29 -11.25 -39.62 -7.57
C ASN A 29 -10.83 -38.54 -6.56
N ALA A 30 -10.52 -38.92 -5.31
CA ALA A 30 -10.07 -37.97 -4.29
C ALA A 30 -8.67 -37.41 -4.61
N SER A 31 -7.75 -38.25 -5.08
CA SER A 31 -6.40 -37.82 -5.50
C SER A 31 -6.42 -36.97 -6.77
N VAL A 32 -7.34 -37.25 -7.70
CA VAL A 32 -7.56 -36.40 -8.89
C VAL A 32 -8.13 -35.04 -8.50
N VAL A 33 -9.10 -34.99 -7.58
CA VAL A 33 -9.65 -33.72 -7.06
C VAL A 33 -8.57 -32.91 -6.34
N GLU A 34 -7.73 -33.55 -5.54
CA GLU A 34 -6.60 -32.89 -4.86
C GLU A 34 -5.57 -32.34 -5.87
N LEU A 35 -5.24 -33.10 -6.92
CA LEU A 35 -4.37 -32.65 -8.00
C LEU A 35 -4.96 -31.43 -8.73
N VAL A 36 -6.26 -31.46 -9.06
CA VAL A 36 -6.95 -30.36 -9.74
C VAL A 36 -6.92 -29.09 -8.87
N ASN A 37 -7.17 -29.23 -7.57
CA ASN A 37 -7.10 -28.12 -6.63
C ASN A 37 -5.67 -27.55 -6.52
N SER A 38 -4.65 -28.42 -6.48
CA SER A 38 -3.25 -28.01 -6.46
C SER A 38 -2.84 -27.25 -7.74
N LEU A 39 -3.23 -27.76 -8.91
CA LEU A 39 -2.98 -27.09 -10.20
C LEU A 39 -3.71 -25.75 -10.28
N GLN A 40 -4.94 -25.67 -9.78
CA GLN A 40 -5.70 -24.42 -9.74
C GLN A 40 -5.02 -23.41 -8.81
N GLN A 41 -4.56 -23.83 -7.64
CA GLN A 41 -3.80 -22.97 -6.72
C GLN A 41 -2.49 -22.49 -7.35
N GLN A 42 -1.76 -23.36 -8.03
CA GLN A 42 -0.54 -22.99 -8.74
C GLN A 42 -0.81 -22.00 -9.89
N ARG A 43 -1.93 -22.17 -10.60
CA ARG A 43 -2.37 -21.24 -11.64
C ARG A 43 -2.67 -19.87 -11.05
N VAL A 44 -3.46 -19.81 -9.97
CA VAL A 44 -3.78 -18.56 -9.27
C VAL A 44 -2.50 -17.86 -8.82
N TYR A 45 -1.56 -18.59 -8.20
CA TYR A 45 -0.27 -18.03 -7.78
C TYR A 45 0.52 -17.41 -8.94
N ARG A 46 0.59 -18.08 -10.09
CA ARG A 46 1.26 -17.56 -11.28
C ARG A 46 0.58 -16.29 -11.80
N GLU A 47 -0.74 -16.28 -11.88
CA GLU A 47 -1.48 -15.11 -12.38
C GLU A 47 -1.33 -13.92 -11.42
N VAL A 48 -1.39 -14.13 -10.10
CA VAL A 48 -1.15 -13.12 -9.06
C VAL A 48 0.26 -12.54 -9.20
N THR A 49 1.26 -13.40 -9.32
CA THR A 49 2.67 -13.00 -9.48
C THR A 49 2.87 -12.19 -10.77
N LEU A 50 2.27 -12.61 -11.89
CA LEU A 50 2.36 -11.90 -13.16
C LEU A 50 1.66 -10.53 -13.10
N ALA A 51 0.49 -10.45 -12.50
CA ALA A 51 -0.25 -9.19 -12.33
C ALA A 51 0.54 -8.19 -11.49
N LEU A 52 1.14 -8.65 -10.40
CA LEU A 52 1.98 -7.83 -9.54
C LEU A 52 3.28 -7.42 -10.24
N THR A 53 3.95 -8.34 -10.94
CA THR A 53 5.19 -8.03 -11.69
C THR A 53 4.94 -6.98 -12.77
N THR A 54 3.86 -7.13 -13.53
CA THR A 54 3.51 -6.18 -14.59
C THR A 54 3.10 -4.82 -14.03
N GLY A 55 2.28 -4.80 -12.96
CA GLY A 55 1.94 -3.59 -12.24
C GLY A 55 3.17 -2.87 -11.68
N LEU A 56 4.07 -3.58 -10.99
CA LEU A 56 5.26 -2.97 -10.41
C LEU A 56 6.26 -2.50 -11.46
N ARG A 57 6.37 -3.20 -12.60
CA ARG A 57 7.21 -2.74 -13.71
C ARG A 57 6.72 -1.39 -14.24
N ASP A 58 5.42 -1.26 -14.44
CA ASP A 58 4.83 -0.03 -14.96
C ASP A 58 4.80 1.09 -13.89
N ALA A 59 4.74 0.74 -12.60
CA ALA A 59 4.91 1.68 -11.48
C ALA A 59 6.35 2.22 -11.33
N ARG A 60 7.34 1.53 -11.88
CA ARG A 60 8.74 2.00 -11.95
C ARG A 60 9.03 2.86 -13.18
N ALA A 61 8.03 3.10 -14.03
CA ALA A 61 8.21 3.89 -15.24
C ALA A 61 8.56 5.35 -14.94
N GLU A 62 9.26 6.00 -15.86
CA GLU A 62 9.70 7.40 -15.72
C GLU A 62 8.55 8.40 -15.94
N PHE A 63 7.44 7.94 -16.53
CA PHE A 63 6.28 8.74 -16.87
C PHE A 63 5.13 8.55 -15.87
N SER A 64 4.62 9.64 -15.32
CA SER A 64 3.53 9.67 -14.35
C SER A 64 2.27 8.98 -14.82
N PHE A 65 1.92 9.05 -16.12
CA PHE A 65 0.73 8.38 -16.65
C PHE A 65 0.82 6.84 -16.58
N LEU A 66 2.01 6.26 -16.77
CA LEU A 66 2.24 4.82 -16.63
C LEU A 66 2.15 4.41 -15.17
N ARG A 67 2.80 5.17 -14.28
CA ARG A 67 2.75 4.94 -12.84
C ARG A 67 1.33 5.02 -12.31
N LEU A 68 0.58 6.05 -12.66
CA LEU A 68 -0.81 6.25 -12.26
C LEU A 68 -1.73 5.13 -12.76
N ARG A 69 -1.57 4.67 -14.02
CA ARG A 69 -2.28 3.49 -14.54
C ARG A 69 -1.92 2.24 -13.74
N ALA A 70 -0.64 2.05 -13.43
CA ALA A 70 -0.16 0.92 -12.67
C ALA A 70 -0.70 0.90 -11.24
N LEU A 71 -0.68 2.03 -10.55
CA LEU A 71 -1.22 2.18 -9.19
C LEU A 71 -2.72 1.86 -9.14
N ARG A 72 -3.51 2.32 -10.13
CA ARG A 72 -4.93 1.91 -10.24
C ARG A 72 -5.08 0.40 -10.41
N SER A 73 -4.24 -0.21 -11.23
CA SER A 73 -4.26 -1.67 -11.43
C SER A 73 -3.90 -2.42 -10.15
N ILE A 74 -2.88 -1.96 -9.41
CA ILE A 74 -2.45 -2.55 -8.14
C ILE A 74 -3.55 -2.37 -7.07
N LEU A 75 -4.15 -1.19 -6.97
CA LEU A 75 -5.23 -0.93 -6.02
C LEU A 75 -6.44 -1.84 -6.27
N ASN A 76 -6.87 -1.99 -7.52
CA ASN A 76 -7.95 -2.90 -7.89
C ASN A 76 -7.60 -4.37 -7.58
N PHE A 77 -6.34 -4.75 -7.75
CA PHE A 77 -5.84 -6.07 -7.40
C PHE A 77 -5.86 -6.31 -5.88
N LEU A 78 -5.40 -5.35 -5.06
CA LEU A 78 -5.46 -5.43 -3.61
C LEU A 78 -6.91 -5.53 -3.11
N ASN A 79 -7.81 -4.72 -3.67
CA ASN A 79 -9.23 -4.79 -3.36
C ASN A 79 -9.80 -6.18 -3.69
N SER A 80 -9.45 -6.75 -4.85
CA SER A 80 -9.87 -8.10 -5.19
C SER A 80 -9.34 -9.19 -4.24
N ILE A 81 -8.13 -9.02 -3.71
CA ILE A 81 -7.49 -10.00 -2.82
C ILE A 81 -8.05 -9.93 -1.40
N ALA A 82 -8.48 -8.74 -0.95
CA ALA A 82 -9.02 -8.52 0.38
C ALA A 82 -10.29 -9.35 0.70
N HIS A 83 -10.91 -9.98 -0.30
CA HIS A 83 -12.15 -10.74 -0.14
C HIS A 83 -11.95 -12.20 0.30
N SER A 84 -10.72 -12.74 0.30
CA SER A 84 -10.46 -14.13 0.71
C SER A 84 -9.14 -14.30 1.45
N ASP A 85 -9.17 -15.01 2.59
CA ASP A 85 -7.97 -15.31 3.39
C ASP A 85 -6.92 -16.08 2.60
N SER A 86 -7.36 -16.97 1.70
CA SER A 86 -6.45 -17.75 0.84
C SER A 86 -5.65 -16.87 -0.12
N THR A 87 -6.27 -15.83 -0.68
CA THR A 87 -5.60 -14.87 -1.57
C THR A 87 -4.74 -13.88 -0.79
N ILE A 88 -5.15 -13.50 0.42
CA ILE A 88 -4.33 -12.69 1.34
C ILE A 88 -3.04 -13.44 1.68
N TYR A 89 -3.13 -14.74 1.97
CA TYR A 89 -1.95 -15.58 2.19
C TYR A 89 -1.03 -15.62 0.96
N LEU A 90 -1.58 -15.78 -0.25
CA LEU A 90 -0.78 -15.73 -1.48
C LEU A 90 -0.10 -14.37 -1.67
N PHE A 91 -0.80 -13.27 -1.37
CA PHE A 91 -0.21 -11.94 -1.41
C PHE A 91 0.97 -11.80 -0.43
N ASN A 92 0.82 -12.27 0.81
CA ASN A 92 1.89 -12.29 1.80
C ASN A 92 3.13 -13.05 1.32
N LEU A 93 2.95 -14.19 0.64
CA LEU A 93 4.05 -14.92 0.02
C LEU A 93 4.74 -14.10 -1.07
N THR A 94 3.98 -13.37 -1.90
CA THR A 94 4.59 -12.51 -2.92
C THR A 94 5.39 -11.35 -2.33
N GLN A 95 4.95 -10.77 -1.20
CA GLN A 95 5.66 -9.68 -0.53
C GLN A 95 6.96 -10.12 0.16
N SER A 96 7.16 -11.43 0.36
CA SER A 96 8.43 -11.98 0.83
C SER A 96 9.53 -11.95 -0.26
N ILE A 97 9.18 -11.72 -1.52
CA ILE A 97 10.11 -11.70 -2.64
C ILE A 97 10.51 -10.24 -2.95
N PRO A 98 11.79 -9.86 -2.85
CA PRO A 98 12.22 -8.46 -2.96
C PRO A 98 11.77 -7.73 -4.24
N HIS A 99 11.75 -8.43 -5.39
CA HIS A 99 11.35 -7.83 -6.66
C HIS A 99 9.84 -7.58 -6.78
N LEU A 100 9.04 -8.22 -5.93
CA LEU A 100 7.58 -8.14 -5.90
C LEU A 100 7.06 -7.28 -4.73
N GLN A 101 7.96 -6.69 -3.94
CA GLN A 101 7.58 -5.79 -2.86
C GLN A 101 7.00 -4.50 -3.43
N VAL A 102 5.80 -4.15 -2.96
CA VAL A 102 5.09 -2.96 -3.42
C VAL A 102 5.65 -1.70 -2.77
N LEU A 103 5.89 -1.73 -1.45
CA LEU A 103 6.29 -0.56 -0.66
C LEU A 103 7.55 0.15 -1.19
N PRO A 104 8.69 -0.53 -1.44
CA PRO A 104 9.89 0.12 -1.93
C PRO A 104 9.65 0.87 -3.24
N VAL A 105 8.80 0.32 -4.13
CA VAL A 105 8.46 0.94 -5.40
C VAL A 105 7.65 2.22 -5.20
N LEU A 106 6.68 2.22 -4.28
CA LEU A 106 5.89 3.41 -3.96
C LEU A 106 6.79 4.54 -3.43
N PHE A 107 7.64 4.25 -2.45
CA PHE A 107 8.52 5.24 -1.84
C PHE A 107 9.59 5.76 -2.81
N GLN A 108 10.08 4.93 -3.72
CA GLN A 108 11.12 5.33 -4.66
C GLN A 108 10.58 6.12 -5.86
N HIS A 109 9.39 5.78 -6.36
CA HIS A 109 8.90 6.29 -7.66
C HIS A 109 7.69 7.21 -7.58
N SER A 110 6.88 7.15 -6.52
CA SER A 110 5.63 7.94 -6.42
C SER A 110 5.60 8.87 -5.20
N LEU A 111 6.05 8.40 -4.04
CA LEU A 111 6.05 9.15 -2.77
C LEU A 111 7.39 9.84 -2.46
N LYS A 112 8.39 9.73 -3.34
CA LYS A 112 9.68 10.40 -3.15
C LYS A 112 9.47 11.91 -3.24
N GLU A 113 9.73 12.62 -2.15
CA GLU A 113 9.79 14.07 -2.16
C GLU A 113 10.92 14.54 -3.08
N THR A 114 10.52 15.29 -4.09
CA THR A 114 11.39 15.92 -5.08
C THR A 114 12.30 17.01 -4.52
N GLY A 115 12.28 17.25 -3.21
CA GLY A 115 13.00 18.34 -2.53
C GLY A 115 14.53 18.22 -2.53
N ASN A 116 15.12 17.02 -2.63
CA ASN A 116 16.57 16.86 -2.57
C ASN A 116 17.26 16.66 -3.92
N ASP A 117 16.55 16.22 -4.96
CA ASP A 117 17.13 15.97 -6.29
C ASP A 117 16.94 17.13 -7.28
N TYR A 118 15.98 18.04 -7.04
CA TYR A 118 15.94 19.35 -7.71
C TYR A 118 16.83 20.37 -7.00
N ASN A 119 18.02 19.93 -6.60
CA ASN A 119 19.06 20.86 -6.25
C ASN A 119 19.44 21.62 -7.53
N TYR A 120 18.94 22.85 -7.65
CA TYR A 120 19.34 23.86 -8.64
C TYR A 120 20.88 24.11 -8.68
N SER A 121 21.67 23.41 -7.87
CA SER A 121 23.14 23.42 -7.89
C SER A 121 23.79 22.56 -8.97
N ARG A 122 23.04 21.78 -9.78
CA ARG A 122 23.63 21.00 -10.90
C ARG A 122 23.38 21.53 -12.31
N VAL A 123 22.67 22.65 -12.46
CA VAL A 123 22.53 23.34 -13.76
C VAL A 123 23.74 24.26 -14.04
N GLY A 124 24.71 24.32 -13.13
CA GLY A 124 25.87 25.22 -13.19
C GLY A 124 27.15 24.66 -13.82
N ASP A 125 27.19 23.42 -14.29
CA ASP A 125 28.44 22.88 -14.87
C ASP A 125 28.21 22.03 -16.13
N MET A 126 28.02 22.72 -17.26
CA MET A 126 27.98 22.13 -18.60
C MET A 126 29.38 21.95 -19.22
N SER A 127 30.40 21.63 -18.43
CA SER A 127 31.77 21.44 -18.93
C SER A 127 32.13 19.99 -19.31
N HIS A 128 31.18 19.04 -19.25
CA HIS A 128 31.42 17.62 -19.59
C HIS A 128 30.39 17.06 -20.60
N ILE A 129 30.26 17.71 -21.76
CA ILE A 129 29.24 17.44 -22.80
C ILE A 129 29.47 16.14 -23.63
N PHE A 130 30.53 15.34 -23.39
CA PHE A 130 30.80 14.16 -24.25
C PHE A 130 31.14 12.85 -23.49
N GLY A 131 30.30 12.43 -22.53
CA GLY A 131 30.45 11.10 -21.94
C GLY A 131 29.50 10.68 -20.83
N VAL A 132 28.31 11.27 -20.70
CA VAL A 132 27.41 11.00 -19.57
C VAL A 132 26.17 10.25 -20.04
N GLU A 133 25.88 9.12 -19.38
CA GLU A 133 24.63 8.37 -19.54
C GLU A 133 23.41 9.30 -19.39
N PRO A 134 22.35 9.14 -20.19
CA PRO A 134 21.20 10.03 -20.16
C PRO A 134 20.62 10.12 -18.74
N MET A 135 20.57 11.34 -18.22
CA MET A 135 19.93 11.65 -16.94
C MET A 135 18.45 11.27 -17.04
N LYS A 136 18.03 10.26 -16.28
CA LYS A 136 16.64 9.80 -16.22
C LYS A 136 15.77 10.91 -15.63
N LEU A 137 15.17 11.72 -16.49
CA LEU A 137 14.21 12.73 -16.08
C LEU A 137 12.91 12.02 -15.67
N THR A 138 12.83 11.60 -14.42
CA THR A 138 11.57 11.09 -13.87
C THR A 138 10.61 12.25 -13.73
N SER A 139 9.46 12.16 -14.40
CA SER A 139 8.40 13.16 -14.24
C SER A 139 7.97 13.28 -12.77
N PRO A 140 7.72 14.49 -12.26
CA PRO A 140 7.24 14.67 -10.89
C PRO A 140 5.87 13.98 -10.72
N SER A 141 5.61 13.47 -9.53
CA SER A 141 4.35 12.83 -9.19
C SER A 141 3.21 13.86 -9.21
N THR A 142 2.12 13.53 -9.90
CA THR A 142 0.89 14.34 -9.90
C THR A 142 0.09 14.07 -8.63
N ASP A 143 -0.81 14.99 -8.26
CA ASP A 143 -1.62 14.85 -7.03
C ASP A 143 -2.47 13.55 -7.05
N ASP A 144 -3.08 13.23 -8.20
CA ASP A 144 -3.79 11.95 -8.43
C ASP A 144 -2.90 10.72 -8.23
N GLU A 145 -1.62 10.80 -8.61
CA GLU A 145 -0.66 9.70 -8.47
C GLU A 145 -0.34 9.47 -7.00
N ILE A 146 -0.14 10.56 -6.26
CA ILE A 146 0.13 10.53 -4.82
C ILE A 146 -1.08 9.95 -4.08
N ALA A 147 -2.29 10.45 -4.34
CA ALA A 147 -3.50 9.93 -3.71
C ALA A 147 -3.67 8.42 -3.94
N LEU A 148 -3.41 7.93 -5.17
CA LEU A 148 -3.45 6.50 -5.46
C LEU A 148 -2.33 5.72 -4.78
N ALA A 149 -1.10 6.26 -4.73
CA ALA A 149 0.01 5.62 -4.04
C ALA A 149 -0.26 5.48 -2.54
N LEU A 150 -0.88 6.48 -1.92
CA LEU A 150 -1.32 6.46 -0.51
C LEU A 150 -2.38 5.39 -0.27
N ARG A 151 -3.37 5.26 -1.16
CA ARG A 151 -4.38 4.19 -1.08
C ARG A 151 -3.79 2.79 -1.28
N VAL A 152 -2.79 2.64 -2.14
CA VAL A 152 -2.07 1.36 -2.31
C VAL A 152 -1.25 1.03 -1.05
N LEU A 153 -0.61 2.03 -0.46
CA LEU A 153 0.13 1.89 0.79
C LEU A 153 -0.79 1.46 1.94
N GLU A 154 -1.93 2.13 2.09
CA GLU A 154 -3.00 1.76 3.02
C GLU A 154 -3.37 0.28 2.88
N GLY A 155 -3.75 -0.15 1.66
CA GLY A 155 -4.12 -1.54 1.39
C GLY A 155 -2.99 -2.54 1.69
N CYS A 156 -1.75 -2.20 1.40
CA CYS A 156 -0.61 -3.07 1.68
C CYS A 156 -0.32 -3.21 3.18
N CYS A 157 -0.51 -2.15 3.96
CA CYS A 157 -0.37 -2.17 5.42
C CYS A 157 -1.48 -2.98 6.09
N LEU A 158 -2.71 -2.89 5.59
CA LEU A 158 -3.84 -3.66 6.11
C LEU A 158 -3.77 -5.16 5.78
N LEU A 159 -3.26 -5.52 4.59
CA LEU A 159 -3.23 -6.91 4.13
C LEU A 159 -1.96 -7.67 4.55
N HIS A 160 -0.85 -6.95 4.76
CA HIS A 160 0.44 -7.56 5.07
C HIS A 160 1.11 -6.90 6.29
N PRO A 161 1.14 -7.56 7.46
CA PRO A 161 1.68 -6.98 8.69
C PRO A 161 3.14 -6.52 8.59
N HIS A 162 3.98 -7.20 7.81
CA HIS A 162 5.39 -6.81 7.66
C HIS A 162 5.56 -5.53 6.83
N SER A 163 4.54 -5.10 6.08
CA SER A 163 4.56 -3.83 5.36
C SER A 163 4.76 -2.64 6.30
N THR A 164 4.19 -2.65 7.51
CA THR A 164 4.37 -1.54 8.47
C THR A 164 5.83 -1.39 8.90
N THR A 165 6.55 -2.51 9.03
CA THR A 165 7.99 -2.52 9.37
C THR A 165 8.87 -2.07 8.21
N LEU A 166 8.52 -2.45 6.97
CA LEU A 166 9.21 -1.95 5.78
C LEU A 166 8.97 -0.44 5.59
N ALA A 167 7.76 0.03 5.87
CA ALA A 167 7.44 1.45 5.81
C ALA A 167 8.24 2.26 6.84
N HIS A 168 8.43 1.74 8.05
CA HIS A 168 9.30 2.35 9.05
C HIS A 168 10.74 2.54 8.52
N GLN A 169 11.31 1.52 7.84
CA GLN A 169 12.64 1.61 7.24
C GLN A 169 12.77 2.71 6.17
N HIS A 170 11.65 3.09 5.55
CA HIS A 170 11.57 4.16 4.56
C HIS A 170 11.20 5.52 5.15
N ASN A 171 11.19 5.68 6.48
CA ASN A 171 10.75 6.90 7.17
C ASN A 171 9.35 7.35 6.72
N ALA A 172 8.43 6.39 6.51
CA ALA A 172 7.13 6.64 5.92
C ALA A 172 6.32 7.72 6.64
N VAL A 173 6.39 7.76 7.97
CA VAL A 173 5.65 8.73 8.78
C VAL A 173 6.06 10.16 8.45
N GLN A 174 7.37 10.43 8.31
CA GLN A 174 7.86 11.75 7.97
C GLN A 174 7.43 12.16 6.56
N VAL A 175 7.55 11.25 5.59
CA VAL A 175 7.13 11.49 4.19
C VAL A 175 5.63 11.81 4.12
N LEU A 176 4.81 11.09 4.88
CA LEU A 176 3.38 11.30 4.93
C LEU A 176 3.00 12.63 5.58
N LEU A 177 3.65 13.00 6.69
CA LEU A 177 3.42 14.30 7.31
C LEU A 177 3.78 15.46 6.37
N ASN A 178 4.89 15.36 5.64
CA ASN A 178 5.24 16.35 4.64
C ASN A 178 4.21 16.43 3.49
N ILE A 179 3.67 15.30 3.04
CA ILE A 179 2.57 15.27 2.05
C ILE A 179 1.31 15.92 2.64
N LEU A 180 0.99 15.66 3.91
CA LEU A 180 -0.15 16.25 4.62
C LEU A 180 -0.05 17.79 4.66
N SER A 181 1.14 18.35 4.93
CA SER A 181 1.35 19.79 5.03
C SER A 181 1.47 20.51 3.68
N THR A 182 1.75 19.78 2.58
CA THR A 182 2.05 20.40 1.27
C THR A 182 0.97 20.22 0.20
N ARG A 183 0.06 19.25 0.35
CA ARG A 183 -0.90 18.84 -0.71
C ARG A 183 -2.35 19.21 -0.41
N GLY A 184 -3.22 18.96 -1.39
CA GLY A 184 -4.64 19.28 -1.34
C GLY A 184 -5.46 18.33 -0.47
N VAL A 185 -6.74 18.65 -0.32
CA VAL A 185 -7.63 17.97 0.64
C VAL A 185 -7.86 16.48 0.32
N LEU A 186 -7.86 16.12 -0.96
CA LEU A 186 -8.05 14.73 -1.39
C LEU A 186 -6.84 13.88 -1.00
N GLU A 187 -5.63 14.41 -1.21
CA GLU A 187 -4.38 13.76 -0.85
C GLU A 187 -4.25 13.69 0.67
N GLN A 188 -4.63 14.75 1.38
CA GLN A 188 -4.64 14.78 2.84
C GLN A 188 -5.54 13.70 3.43
N SER A 189 -6.75 13.51 2.89
CA SER A 189 -7.65 12.44 3.34
C SER A 189 -7.04 11.05 3.15
N ALA A 190 -6.50 10.75 1.96
CA ALA A 190 -5.83 9.49 1.69
C ALA A 190 -4.55 9.31 2.52
N CYS A 191 -3.87 10.41 2.85
CA CYS A 191 -2.69 10.42 3.69
C CYS A 191 -3.02 10.06 5.14
N LEU A 192 -4.11 10.58 5.68
CA LEU A 192 -4.58 10.24 7.03
C LEU A 192 -5.00 8.77 7.11
N ASP A 193 -5.71 8.24 6.10
CA ASP A 193 -6.06 6.82 6.01
C ASP A 193 -4.81 5.93 5.97
N ALA A 194 -3.79 6.32 5.20
CA ALA A 194 -2.51 5.62 5.12
C ALA A 194 -1.71 5.72 6.44
N LEU A 195 -1.71 6.87 7.10
CA LEU A 195 -1.08 7.07 8.42
C LEU A 195 -1.70 6.17 9.48
N ILE A 196 -3.03 6.07 9.51
CA ILE A 196 -3.74 5.14 10.41
C ILE A 196 -3.25 3.72 10.17
N SER A 197 -3.30 3.26 8.92
CA SER A 197 -2.92 1.89 8.57
C SER A 197 -1.46 1.57 8.89
N LEU A 198 -0.57 2.58 8.88
CA LEU A 198 0.81 2.42 9.30
C LEU A 198 1.01 2.35 10.81
N MET A 199 0.17 3.03 11.58
CA MET A 199 0.24 3.10 13.03
C MET A 199 -0.52 1.97 13.72
N VAL A 200 -1.52 1.37 13.05
CA VAL A 200 -2.23 0.19 13.53
C VAL A 200 -1.22 -0.91 13.81
N ASP A 201 -1.19 -1.38 15.05
CA ASP A 201 -0.31 -2.44 15.55
C ASP A 201 1.21 -2.23 15.35
N SER A 202 1.65 -0.97 15.14
CA SER A 202 3.06 -0.63 14.94
C SER A 202 3.55 0.44 15.92
N SER A 203 4.09 -0.02 17.05
CA SER A 203 4.77 0.83 18.04
C SER A 203 5.86 1.74 17.44
N PRO A 204 6.79 1.28 16.56
CA PRO A 204 7.83 2.17 16.03
C PRO A 204 7.26 3.33 15.20
N ASN A 205 6.22 3.08 14.41
CA ASN A 205 5.57 4.13 13.62
C ASN A 205 4.80 5.12 14.50
N GLN A 206 4.18 4.66 15.60
CA GLN A 206 3.54 5.54 16.58
C GLN A 206 4.56 6.47 17.26
N MET A 207 5.71 5.93 17.69
CA MET A 207 6.79 6.72 18.29
C MET A 207 7.35 7.76 17.32
N ASP A 208 7.49 7.42 16.03
CA ASP A 208 7.96 8.37 15.04
C ASP A 208 6.93 9.46 14.74
N PHE A 209 5.63 9.12 14.76
CA PHE A 209 4.55 10.11 14.63
C PHE A 209 4.57 11.14 15.76
N GLU A 210 4.82 10.70 17.00
CA GLU A 210 4.98 11.58 18.15
C GLU A 210 6.23 12.46 18.02
N LYS A 211 7.39 11.89 17.65
CA LYS A 211 8.64 12.66 17.45
C LYS A 211 8.52 13.71 16.35
N CYS A 212 7.75 13.44 15.31
CA CYS A 212 7.51 14.38 14.21
C CYS A 212 6.42 15.41 14.54
N ASN A 213 5.91 15.47 15.78
CA ASN A 213 4.79 16.32 16.18
C ASN A 213 3.54 16.13 15.30
N GLY A 214 3.27 14.90 14.87
CA GLY A 214 2.18 14.61 13.92
C GLY A 214 0.80 15.06 14.42
N ILE A 215 0.58 15.08 15.74
CA ILE A 215 -0.64 15.61 16.36
C ILE A 215 -0.82 17.10 16.05
N MET A 216 0.25 17.88 16.06
CA MET A 216 0.21 19.31 15.79
C MET A 216 -0.13 19.57 14.32
N GLU A 217 0.51 18.86 13.39
CA GLU A 217 0.22 18.94 11.96
C GLU A 217 -1.25 18.59 11.65
N VAL A 218 -1.78 17.53 12.27
CA VAL A 218 -3.19 17.15 12.12
C VAL A 218 -4.13 18.19 12.75
N ALA A 219 -3.76 18.77 13.88
CA ALA A 219 -4.56 19.81 14.54
C ALA A 219 -4.58 21.12 13.72
N ASP A 220 -3.46 21.48 13.10
CA ASP A 220 -3.37 22.64 12.22
C ASP A 220 -4.19 22.45 10.94
N LEU A 221 -4.22 21.22 10.42
CA LEU A 221 -5.09 20.85 9.30
C LEU A 221 -6.59 21.04 9.63
N ILE A 222 -7.04 20.62 10.81
CA ILE A 222 -8.45 20.80 11.24
C ILE A 222 -8.78 22.28 11.49
N ARG A 223 -7.81 23.04 11.98
CA ARG A 223 -7.98 24.46 12.30
C ARG A 223 -8.13 25.32 11.06
N ASP A 224 -7.71 24.82 9.90
CA ASP A 224 -7.87 25.55 8.65
C ASP A 224 -9.37 25.81 8.37
N LYS A 225 -9.69 27.10 8.27
CA LYS A 225 -11.06 27.61 8.09
C LYS A 225 -11.54 27.51 6.64
N GLN A 226 -10.66 27.14 5.71
CA GLN A 226 -10.93 27.09 4.27
C GLN A 226 -11.50 25.76 3.78
N VAL A 227 -11.61 24.75 4.65
CA VAL A 227 -12.15 23.42 4.27
C VAL A 227 -13.67 23.45 4.34
N ASP A 228 -14.31 23.21 3.19
CA ASP A 228 -15.77 23.06 3.06
C ASP A 228 -16.30 22.01 4.06
N GLU A 229 -17.48 22.21 4.63
CA GLU A 229 -18.02 21.37 5.72
C GLU A 229 -18.11 19.89 5.30
N ASN A 230 -18.42 19.62 4.03
CA ASN A 230 -18.44 18.26 3.48
C ASN A 230 -17.04 17.62 3.43
N LEU A 231 -16.00 18.40 3.13
CA LEU A 231 -14.63 17.93 3.13
C LEU A 231 -14.08 17.79 4.56
N ARG A 232 -14.59 18.56 5.52
CA ARG A 232 -14.26 18.39 6.94
C ARG A 232 -14.69 17.02 7.47
N TYR A 233 -15.89 16.53 7.11
CA TYR A 233 -16.31 15.17 7.48
C TYR A 233 -15.36 14.09 6.96
N CYS A 234 -14.81 14.28 5.74
CA CYS A 234 -13.85 13.35 5.15
C CYS A 234 -12.52 13.31 5.93
N LEU A 235 -12.10 14.43 6.53
CA LEU A 235 -10.89 14.50 7.37
C LEU A 235 -11.15 14.07 8.83
N LEU A 236 -12.34 14.36 9.37
CA LEU A 236 -12.67 14.11 10.77
C LEU A 236 -12.73 12.62 11.12
N GLN A 237 -13.19 11.77 10.20
CA GLN A 237 -13.26 10.33 10.44
C GLN A 237 -11.88 9.73 10.73
N PRO A 238 -10.88 9.86 9.82
CA PRO A 238 -9.57 9.31 10.09
C PRO A 238 -8.88 10.00 11.29
N VAL A 239 -9.02 11.31 11.47
CA VAL A 239 -8.40 11.98 12.64
C VAL A 239 -8.96 11.47 13.97
N SER A 240 -10.28 11.23 14.05
CA SER A 240 -10.89 10.67 15.26
C SER A 240 -10.30 9.30 15.61
N PHE A 241 -9.97 8.50 14.60
CA PHE A 241 -9.33 7.20 14.80
C PHE A 241 -7.87 7.33 15.23
N ILE A 242 -7.11 8.27 14.67
CA ILE A 242 -5.73 8.57 15.12
C ILE A 242 -5.72 8.97 16.60
N LEU A 243 -6.63 9.84 17.02
CA LEU A 243 -6.76 10.21 18.42
C LEU A 243 -7.07 8.99 19.30
N MET A 244 -8.00 8.12 18.89
CA MET A 244 -8.26 6.88 19.61
C MET A 244 -7.02 5.97 19.72
N LEU A 245 -6.27 5.81 18.63
CA LEU A 245 -5.04 4.99 18.64
C LEU A 245 -4.01 5.53 19.63
N ILE A 246 -3.82 6.85 19.68
CA ILE A 246 -2.90 7.49 20.62
C ILE A 246 -3.38 7.31 22.06
N TYR A 247 -4.66 7.59 22.35
CA TYR A 247 -5.23 7.40 23.69
C TYR A 247 -5.14 5.93 24.15
N TRP A 248 -5.28 4.98 23.23
CA TRP A 248 -5.15 3.56 23.52
C TRP A 248 -3.69 3.14 23.76
N SER A 249 -2.74 3.71 23.00
CA SER A 249 -1.30 3.48 23.19
C SER A 249 -0.82 4.00 24.56
N ASP A 250 -1.27 5.19 24.97
CA ASP A 250 -0.94 5.79 26.28
C ASP A 250 -1.56 4.99 27.44
N SER A 251 -2.80 4.51 27.27
CA SER A 251 -3.48 3.64 28.24
C SER A 251 -2.84 2.25 28.38
N SER A 252 -2.33 1.69 27.27
CA SER A 252 -1.61 0.41 27.27
C SER A 252 -0.23 0.53 27.90
N SER A 253 0.42 1.68 27.72
CA SER A 253 1.70 2.02 28.35
C SER A 253 1.57 2.17 29.88
N ALA A 254 0.42 2.64 30.36
CA ALA A 254 0.11 2.73 31.80
C ALA A 254 -0.13 1.36 32.47
N LEU A 255 -0.44 0.30 31.72
CA LEU A 255 -0.65 -1.06 32.24
C LEU A 255 0.64 -1.91 32.29
N PHE A 256 1.72 -1.50 31.62
CA PHE A 256 3.02 -2.19 31.67
C PHE A 256 3.95 -1.68 32.79
N PHE A 257 3.55 -0.63 33.52
CA PHE A 257 4.30 -0.04 34.64
C PHE A 257 3.63 -0.25 36.02
N ARG A 258 2.85 -1.32 36.20
CA ARG A 258 2.26 -1.67 37.50
C ARG A 258 2.50 -3.11 37.90
#